data_AF-A0AAJ1XYM7-F1
#
_entry.id   AF-A0AAJ1XYM7-F1
#
_cell.length_a   1.000
_cell.length_b   1.000
_cell.length_c   1.000
_cell.angle_alpha   90.00
_cell.angle_beta   90.00
_cell.angle_gamma   90.00
#
_symmetry.space_group_name_H-M   'P 1'
#
loop_
_entity.id
_entity.type
_entity.pdbx_description
1 polymer ?
#
loop_
_entity_poly.entity_id
_entity_poly.type
_entity_poly.pdbx_seq_one_letter_code
_entity_poly.pdbx_strand_id
1 'polypeptide(L)'
;MNDLEQLVSYLEGNFSNEQQFSELTETEQSEFPFAIHKSHIFNDRVLNLPENFKGIFLLEESYYTLNGKERFKSDIFLFEVNSSSNVKLSSITVPKNYANKKYEEIESIPFSEMTISEKFVPIVYKKENETFIGQSESKFTEKNHFILKQTISEKN
;
A
#
# COMPACT_ATOMS: atom_id res chain seq x y z
N MET A 1 -14.62 12.08 -10.42
CA MET A 1 -13.76 11.05 -9.82
C MET A 1 -14.64 10.19 -8.93
N ASN A 2 -14.65 8.88 -9.11
CA ASN A 2 -15.34 7.97 -8.18
C ASN A 2 -14.51 7.75 -6.91
N ASP A 3 -15.09 7.13 -5.88
CA ASP A 3 -14.42 6.92 -4.59
C ASP A 3 -13.13 6.09 -4.70
N LEU A 4 -13.06 5.14 -5.64
CA LEU A 4 -11.86 4.35 -5.90
C LEU A 4 -10.73 5.22 -6.46
N GLU A 5 -11.01 5.97 -7.52
CA GLU A 5 -10.05 6.90 -8.13
C GLU A 5 -9.60 7.96 -7.12
N GLN A 6 -10.52 8.46 -6.29
CA GLN A 6 -10.23 9.46 -5.27
C GLN A 6 -9.29 8.93 -4.20
N LEU A 7 -9.60 7.77 -3.61
CA LEU A 7 -8.73 7.16 -2.61
C LEU A 7 -7.33 6.90 -3.17
N VAL A 8 -7.22 6.37 -4.39
CA VAL A 8 -5.92 6.12 -5.01
C VAL A 8 -5.18 7.42 -5.28
N SER A 9 -5.85 8.50 -5.70
CA SER A 9 -5.22 9.80 -5.91
C SER A 9 -4.60 10.38 -4.64
N TYR A 10 -5.20 10.11 -3.47
CA TYR A 10 -4.64 10.53 -2.18
C TYR A 10 -3.43 9.70 -1.76
N LEU A 11 -3.34 8.46 -2.25
CA LEU A 11 -2.26 7.52 -1.96
C LEU A 11 -1.12 7.56 -2.97
N GLU A 12 -1.29 8.16 -4.14
CA GLU A 12 -0.24 8.30 -5.13
C GLU A 12 0.76 9.41 -4.75
N GLY A 13 2.05 9.19 -4.99
CA GLY A 13 3.13 10.15 -4.77
C GLY A 13 4.05 9.81 -3.60
N ASN A 14 4.73 10.83 -3.08
CA ASN A 14 5.76 10.67 -2.04
C ASN A 14 5.22 11.11 -0.67
N PHE A 15 5.53 10.34 0.36
CA PHE A 15 5.13 10.58 1.75
C PHE A 15 6.33 10.32 2.66
N SER A 16 6.41 11.03 3.78
CA SER A 16 7.38 10.77 4.83
C SER A 16 6.74 10.99 6.20
N ASN A 17 7.30 10.35 7.22
CA ASN A 17 6.99 10.69 8.61
C ASN A 17 7.96 11.72 9.19
N GLU A 18 8.64 12.52 8.34
CA GLU A 18 9.70 13.44 8.75
C GLU A 18 9.27 14.39 9.86
N GLN A 19 8.11 15.03 9.72
CA GLN A 19 7.59 15.93 10.74
C GLN A 19 7.38 15.20 12.07
N GLN A 20 6.69 14.05 12.05
CA GLN A 20 6.48 13.22 13.23
C GLN A 20 7.81 12.81 13.86
N PHE A 21 8.78 12.38 13.05
CA PHE A 21 10.08 11.92 13.51
C PHE A 21 10.89 13.04 14.16
N SER A 22 10.84 14.26 13.61
CA SER A 22 11.56 15.43 14.13
C SER A 22 11.05 15.89 15.51
N GLU A 23 9.80 15.54 15.85
CA GLU A 23 9.19 15.85 17.14
C GLU A 23 9.52 14.83 18.23
N LEU A 24 10.13 13.69 17.86
CA LEU A 24 10.52 12.63 18.79
C LEU A 24 11.84 12.95 19.53
N THR A 25 11.94 12.48 20.77
CA THR A 25 13.19 12.48 21.53
C THR A 25 14.21 11.50 20.95
N GLU A 26 15.50 11.66 21.28
CA GLU A 26 16.56 10.74 20.83
C GLU A 26 16.28 9.27 21.20
N THR A 27 15.71 9.03 22.39
CA THR A 27 15.32 7.68 22.85
C THR A 27 14.17 7.10 22.04
N GLU A 28 13.20 7.93 21.63
CA GLU A 28 12.09 7.46 20.78
C GLU A 28 12.58 7.19 19.36
N GLN A 29 13.46 8.03 18.82
CA GLN A 29 14.08 7.84 17.50
C GLN A 29 14.91 6.54 17.42
N SER A 30 15.42 6.00 18.53
CA SER A 30 16.13 4.72 18.51
C SER A 30 15.23 3.49 18.35
N GLU A 31 13.93 3.64 18.59
CA GLU A 31 12.93 2.56 18.51
C GLU A 31 11.86 2.80 17.44
N PHE A 32 11.73 4.04 16.94
CA PHE A 32 10.77 4.42 15.92
C PHE A 32 11.50 4.69 14.60
N PRO A 33 11.17 4.02 13.49
CA PRO A 33 11.87 4.21 12.22
C PRO A 33 11.47 5.52 11.53
N PHE A 34 12.45 6.22 10.95
CA PHE A 34 12.17 7.19 9.90
C PHE A 34 11.75 6.45 8.63
N ALA A 35 10.68 6.89 7.98
CA ALA A 35 10.06 6.22 6.85
C ALA A 35 9.76 7.18 5.71
N ILE A 36 10.08 6.75 4.49
CA ILE A 36 9.66 7.38 3.25
C ILE A 36 8.88 6.33 2.44
N HIS A 37 7.70 6.71 1.97
CA HIS A 37 6.88 5.90 1.08
C HIS A 37 6.75 6.59 -0.28
N LYS A 38 6.91 5.82 -1.35
CA LYS A 38 6.64 6.27 -2.72
C LYS A 38 5.64 5.32 -3.37
N SER A 39 4.52 5.87 -3.78
CA SER A 39 3.42 5.09 -4.32
C SER A 39 3.16 5.46 -5.76
N HIS A 40 3.06 4.45 -6.61
CA HIS A 40 2.93 4.59 -8.06
C HIS A 40 1.74 3.77 -8.54
N ILE A 41 0.87 4.36 -9.36
CA ILE A 41 -0.10 3.57 -10.12
C ILE A 41 0.69 2.59 -11.00
N PHE A 42 0.26 1.33 -10.99
CA PHE A 42 1.00 0.21 -11.57
C PHE A 42 0.28 -0.50 -12.73
N ASN A 43 -0.96 -0.10 -13.06
CA ASN A 43 -1.75 -0.74 -14.12
C ASN A 43 -1.04 -0.74 -15.49
N ASP A 44 -0.24 0.28 -15.78
CA ASP A 44 0.52 0.43 -17.03
C ASP A 44 1.64 -0.62 -17.18
N ARG A 45 2.08 -1.21 -16.07
CA ARG A 45 3.09 -2.27 -16.01
C ARG A 45 2.49 -3.66 -15.82
N VAL A 46 1.17 -3.82 -15.96
CA VAL A 46 0.52 -5.13 -15.92
C VAL A 46 0.23 -5.63 -17.33
N LEU A 47 0.95 -6.67 -17.78
CA LEU A 47 0.72 -7.27 -19.10
C LEU A 47 -0.56 -8.09 -19.14
N ASN A 48 -1.25 -8.04 -20.28
CA ASN A 48 -2.48 -8.78 -20.52
C ASN A 48 -3.58 -8.48 -19.48
N LEU A 49 -3.62 -7.24 -18.98
CA LEU A 49 -4.70 -6.77 -18.12
C LEU A 49 -6.04 -6.84 -18.90
N PRO A 50 -7.12 -7.41 -18.33
CA PRO A 50 -8.41 -7.45 -19.02
C PRO A 50 -8.92 -6.04 -19.38
N GLU A 51 -9.46 -5.85 -20.58
CA GLU A 51 -9.95 -4.54 -21.06
C GLU A 51 -11.01 -3.92 -20.13
N ASN A 52 -11.80 -4.76 -19.47
CA ASN A 52 -12.86 -4.37 -18.55
C ASN A 52 -12.45 -4.45 -17.07
N PHE A 53 -11.15 -4.52 -16.78
CA PHE A 53 -10.65 -4.52 -15.41
C PHE A 53 -10.99 -3.19 -14.72
N LYS A 54 -11.66 -3.28 -13.56
CA LYS A 54 -12.16 -2.10 -12.82
C LYS A 54 -11.38 -1.80 -11.54
N GLY A 55 -10.19 -2.38 -11.41
CA GLY A 55 -9.31 -2.16 -10.27
C GLY A 55 -8.12 -1.27 -10.61
N ILE A 56 -7.48 -0.75 -9.57
CA ILE A 56 -6.22 -0.02 -9.68
C ILE A 56 -5.17 -0.72 -8.84
N PHE A 57 -4.07 -1.10 -9.49
CA PHE A 57 -2.86 -1.55 -8.84
C PHE A 57 -2.01 -0.35 -8.43
N LEU A 58 -1.50 -0.40 -7.21
CA LEU A 58 -0.57 0.58 -6.66
C LEU A 58 0.66 -0.16 -6.16
N LEU A 59 1.84 0.21 -6.65
CA LEU A 59 3.11 -0.26 -6.09
C LEU A 59 3.58 0.77 -5.07
N GLU A 60 3.74 0.33 -3.82
CA GLU A 60 4.31 1.12 -2.74
C GLU A 60 5.77 0.68 -2.50
N GLU A 61 6.68 1.63 -2.58
CA GLU A 61 8.07 1.52 -2.14
C GLU A 61 8.21 2.10 -0.75
N SER A 62 8.81 1.34 0.16
CA SER A 62 8.93 1.70 1.57
C SER A 62 10.39 1.66 1.99
N TYR A 63 10.93 2.83 2.36
CA TYR A 63 12.30 3.04 2.79
C TYR A 63 12.31 3.36 4.28
N TYR A 64 12.90 2.48 5.08
CA TYR A 64 12.99 2.63 6.54
C TYR A 64 14.44 2.84 6.97
N THR A 65 14.64 3.79 7.87
CA THR A 65 15.92 3.99 8.56
C THR A 65 15.69 3.87 10.06
N LEU A 66 16.41 2.94 10.70
CA LEU A 66 16.39 2.76 12.15
C LEU A 66 17.82 2.52 12.64
N ASN A 67 18.30 3.35 13.58
CA ASN A 67 19.66 3.27 14.12
C ASN A 67 20.74 3.21 13.03
N GLY A 68 20.60 4.06 11.99
CA GLY A 68 21.50 4.11 10.84
C GLY A 68 21.43 2.91 9.88
N LYS A 69 20.50 1.97 10.10
CA LYS A 69 20.29 0.82 9.22
C LYS A 69 19.12 1.09 8.29
N GLU A 70 19.40 1.05 6.99
CA GLU A 70 18.41 1.19 5.94
C GLU A 70 17.78 -0.16 5.60
N ARG A 71 16.47 -0.14 5.32
CA ARG A 71 15.71 -1.28 4.78
C ARG A 71 14.80 -0.78 3.68
N PHE A 72 14.77 -1.54 2.59
CA PHE A 72 13.85 -1.35 1.49
C PHE A 72 12.85 -2.50 1.45
N LYS A 73 11.59 -2.18 1.15
CA LYS A 73 10.54 -3.13 0.84
C LYS A 73 9.68 -2.53 -0.27
N SER A 74 9.11 -3.38 -1.12
CA SER A 74 7.99 -2.96 -1.96
C SER A 74 6.85 -3.95 -1.88
N ASP A 75 5.63 -3.43 -1.94
CA ASP A 75 4.39 -4.19 -1.96
C ASP A 75 3.50 -3.68 -3.09
N ILE A 76 2.74 -4.59 -3.71
CA ILE A 76 1.71 -4.24 -4.69
C ILE A 76 0.34 -4.44 -4.04
N PHE A 77 -0.51 -3.44 -4.14
CA PHE A 77 -1.88 -3.46 -3.65
C PHE A 77 -2.86 -3.34 -4.81
N LEU A 78 -4.02 -4.00 -4.67
CA LEU A 78 -5.15 -3.86 -5.57
C LEU A 78 -6.29 -3.15 -4.85
N PHE A 79 -6.71 -2.03 -5.41
CA PHE A 79 -7.91 -1.31 -5.02
C PHE A 79 -9.04 -1.60 -6.00
N GLU A 80 -10.20 -2.00 -5.48
CA GLU A 80 -11.38 -2.30 -6.28
C GLU A 80 -12.66 -1.99 -5.51
N VAL A 81 -13.75 -1.72 -6.22
CA VAL A 81 -15.07 -1.55 -5.59
C VAL A 81 -15.70 -2.92 -5.34
N ASN A 82 -16.05 -3.22 -4.09
CA ASN A 82 -16.70 -4.47 -3.72
C ASN A 82 -18.20 -4.47 -4.05
N SER A 83 -18.87 -5.60 -3.82
CA SER A 83 -20.32 -5.76 -4.10
C SER A 83 -21.23 -4.85 -3.27
N SER A 84 -20.73 -4.24 -2.20
CA SER A 84 -21.43 -3.27 -1.36
C SER A 84 -21.05 -1.82 -1.70
N SER A 85 -20.46 -1.57 -2.88
CA SER A 85 -20.04 -0.25 -3.36
C SER A 85 -18.99 0.45 -2.50
N ASN A 86 -18.21 -0.30 -1.69
CA ASN A 86 -17.10 0.25 -0.91
C ASN A 86 -15.76 -0.07 -1.58
N VAL A 87 -14.77 0.82 -1.43
CA VAL A 87 -13.42 0.55 -1.90
C VAL A 87 -12.75 -0.48 -0.99
N LYS A 88 -12.17 -1.51 -1.59
CA LYS A 88 -11.45 -2.60 -0.92
C LYS A 88 -9.99 -2.59 -1.35
N LEU A 89 -9.06 -2.67 -0.40
CA LEU A 89 -7.62 -2.86 -0.63
C LEU A 89 -7.25 -4.31 -0.32
N SER A 90 -6.66 -4.98 -1.31
CA SER A 90 -6.07 -6.31 -1.18
C SER A 90 -4.56 -6.23 -1.42
N SER A 91 -3.77 -7.06 -0.74
CA SER A 91 -2.35 -7.23 -1.07
C SER A 91 -2.18 -8.24 -2.19
N ILE A 92 -1.22 -7.99 -3.09
CA ILE A 92 -0.88 -8.86 -4.22
C ILE A 92 0.43 -9.61 -3.92
N THR A 93 0.41 -10.92 -4.15
CA THR A 93 1.59 -11.77 -4.19
C THR A 93 2.06 -11.90 -5.62
N VAL A 94 3.37 -11.69 -5.82
CA VAL A 94 4.06 -11.85 -7.10
C VAL A 94 5.20 -12.88 -6.98
N PRO A 95 5.66 -13.46 -8.11
CA PRO A 95 6.84 -14.30 -8.13
C PRO A 95 8.09 -13.64 -7.54
N LYS A 96 9.01 -14.44 -7.01
CA LYS A 96 10.21 -13.97 -6.28
C LYS A 96 11.10 -13.01 -7.09
N ASN A 97 11.11 -13.12 -8.42
CA ASN A 97 11.89 -12.25 -9.30
C ASN A 97 11.33 -10.81 -9.42
N TYR A 98 10.10 -10.56 -8.94
CA TYR A 98 9.51 -9.22 -8.84
C TYR A 98 9.43 -8.69 -7.40
N ALA A 99 9.60 -9.57 -6.41
CA ALA A 99 9.50 -9.20 -5.00
C ALA A 99 10.61 -8.22 -4.60
N ASN A 100 10.24 -7.18 -3.82
CA ASN A 100 11.16 -6.14 -3.33
C ASN A 100 11.98 -5.48 -4.44
N LYS A 101 11.35 -5.17 -5.57
CA LYS A 101 11.91 -4.32 -6.62
C LYS A 101 11.28 -2.93 -6.60
N LYS A 102 12.06 -1.93 -7.00
CA LYS A 102 11.57 -0.57 -7.23
C LYS A 102 10.67 -0.55 -8.45
N TYR A 103 9.77 0.44 -8.52
CA TYR A 103 8.90 0.68 -9.66
C TYR A 103 9.68 0.70 -10.97
N GLU A 104 10.80 1.43 -11.01
CA GLU A 104 11.66 1.57 -12.20
C GLU A 104 12.32 0.25 -12.65
N GLU A 105 12.53 -0.70 -11.74
CA GLU A 105 13.21 -1.97 -12.00
C GLU A 105 12.28 -3.06 -12.57
N ILE A 106 10.97 -2.79 -12.60
CA ILE A 106 9.96 -3.73 -13.10
C ILE A 106 9.42 -3.21 -14.41
N GLU A 107 9.87 -3.72 -15.55
CA GLU A 107 9.30 -3.32 -16.84
C GLU A 107 7.81 -3.66 -16.91
N SER A 108 7.46 -4.91 -16.58
CA SER A 108 6.07 -5.33 -16.46
C SER A 108 5.92 -6.69 -15.74
N ILE A 109 4.71 -7.00 -15.30
CA ILE A 109 4.32 -8.29 -14.70
C ILE A 109 3.08 -8.83 -15.43
N PRO A 110 3.06 -10.09 -15.89
CA PRO A 110 1.83 -10.69 -16.41
C PRO A 110 0.72 -10.72 -15.36
N PHE A 111 -0.50 -10.30 -15.72
CA PHE A 111 -1.66 -10.33 -14.82
C PHE A 111 -1.88 -11.73 -14.21
N SER A 112 -1.63 -12.79 -14.98
CA SER A 112 -1.73 -14.19 -14.52
C SER A 112 -0.78 -14.57 -13.38
N GLU A 113 0.29 -13.78 -13.16
CA GLU A 113 1.26 -14.00 -12.08
C GLU A 113 0.95 -13.15 -10.84
N MET A 114 -0.05 -12.27 -10.90
CA MET A 114 -0.49 -11.43 -9.80
C MET A 114 -1.66 -12.11 -9.09
N THR A 115 -1.44 -12.55 -7.85
CA THR A 115 -2.47 -13.26 -7.08
C THR A 115 -2.81 -12.49 -5.81
N ILE A 116 -4.10 -12.48 -5.43
CA ILE A 116 -4.50 -11.89 -4.15
C ILE A 116 -3.89 -12.71 -3.01
N SER A 117 -3.22 -12.04 -2.08
CA SER A 117 -2.62 -12.67 -0.90
C SER A 117 -3.70 -13.17 0.04
N GLU A 118 -3.68 -14.46 0.37
CA GLU A 118 -4.56 -15.05 1.39
C GLU A 118 -4.13 -14.71 2.83
N LYS A 119 -2.88 -14.26 3.01
CA LYS A 119 -2.31 -13.97 4.33
C LYS A 119 -2.74 -12.61 4.86
N PHE A 120 -3.13 -11.70 3.98
CA PHE A 120 -3.57 -10.35 4.31
C PHE A 120 -5.09 -10.28 4.20
N VAL A 121 -5.75 -9.94 5.30
CA VAL A 121 -7.18 -9.67 5.32
C VAL A 121 -7.40 -8.32 4.63
N PRO A 122 -8.19 -8.25 3.54
CA PRO A 122 -8.43 -7.01 2.83
C PRO A 122 -9.03 -5.92 3.72
N ILE A 123 -8.64 -4.68 3.48
CA ILE A 123 -9.26 -3.51 4.12
C ILE A 123 -10.47 -3.11 3.29
N VAL A 124 -11.59 -2.82 3.95
CA VAL A 124 -12.74 -2.16 3.33
C VAL A 124 -12.84 -0.76 3.92
N TYR A 125 -12.77 0.24 3.04
CA TYR A 125 -12.84 1.65 3.43
C TYR A 125 -14.28 2.11 3.49
N LYS A 126 -14.58 2.88 4.53
CA LYS A 126 -15.78 3.71 4.62
C LYS A 126 -15.38 5.15 4.34
N LYS A 127 -16.13 5.82 3.49
CA LYS A 127 -15.96 7.24 3.22
C LYS A 127 -16.86 8.05 4.16
N GLU A 128 -16.25 8.97 4.89
CA GLU A 128 -16.93 9.96 5.73
C GLU A 128 -16.48 11.35 5.25
N ASN A 129 -17.38 12.09 4.61
CA ASN A 129 -17.05 13.30 3.86
C ASN A 129 -15.95 13.02 2.82
N GLU A 130 -14.80 13.70 2.90
CA GLU A 130 -13.65 13.52 1.99
C GLU A 130 -12.54 12.63 2.59
N THR A 131 -12.86 11.90 3.66
CA THR A 131 -11.91 11.05 4.38
C THR A 131 -12.30 9.58 4.28
N PHE A 132 -11.33 8.73 3.98
CA PHE A 132 -11.49 7.28 3.93
C PHE A 132 -10.91 6.65 5.19
N ILE A 133 -11.72 5.85 5.88
CA ILE A 133 -11.34 5.16 7.11
C ILE A 133 -11.44 3.66 6.89
N GLY A 134 -10.36 2.93 7.15
CA GLY A 134 -10.28 1.49 6.98
C GLY A 134 -9.50 0.82 8.10
N GLN A 135 -9.87 -0.41 8.44
CA GLN A 135 -9.03 -1.27 9.26
C GLN A 135 -9.11 -2.72 8.81
N SER A 136 -8.05 -3.47 9.10
CA SER A 136 -8.00 -4.92 8.95
C SER A 136 -7.14 -5.54 10.05
N GLU A 137 -7.46 -6.77 10.44
CA GLU A 137 -6.63 -7.60 11.32
C GLU A 137 -6.27 -8.88 10.58
N SER A 138 -4.98 -9.08 10.32
CA SER A 138 -4.42 -10.25 9.65
C SER A 138 -3.65 -11.12 10.64
N LYS A 139 -4.02 -12.39 10.77
CA LYS A 139 -3.32 -13.35 11.64
C LYS A 139 -2.33 -14.16 10.81
N PHE A 140 -1.07 -13.72 10.78
CA PHE A 140 -0.03 -14.40 10.04
C PHE A 140 0.42 -15.70 10.72
N THR A 141 0.44 -15.71 12.05
CA THR A 141 0.67 -16.91 12.88
C THR A 141 -0.18 -16.82 14.15
N GLU A 142 -0.21 -17.87 14.97
CA GLU A 142 -0.89 -17.83 16.28
C GLU A 142 -0.40 -16.67 17.17
N LYS A 143 0.88 -16.30 17.06
CA LYS A 143 1.52 -15.25 17.87
C LYS A 143 1.67 -13.90 17.17
N ASN A 144 1.61 -13.87 15.84
CA ASN A 144 1.83 -12.65 15.05
C ASN A 144 0.52 -12.19 14.41
N HIS A 145 -0.09 -11.21 15.04
CA HIS A 145 -1.30 -10.56 14.55
C HIS A 145 -0.90 -9.16 14.09
N PHE A 146 -1.35 -8.80 12.90
CA PHE A 146 -1.07 -7.52 12.28
C PHE A 146 -2.38 -6.74 12.14
N ILE A 147 -2.46 -5.59 12.81
CA ILE A 147 -3.60 -4.68 12.70
C ILE A 147 -3.14 -3.48 11.90
N LEU A 148 -3.79 -3.24 10.78
CA LEU A 148 -3.61 -2.03 9.98
C LEU A 148 -4.86 -1.16 10.13
N LYS A 149 -4.65 0.12 10.46
CA LYS A 149 -5.69 1.15 10.52
C LYS A 149 -5.23 2.32 9.67
N GLN A 150 -6.08 2.79 8.77
CA GLN A 150 -5.75 3.87 7.84
C GLN A 150 -6.88 4.90 7.84
N THR A 151 -6.48 6.16 7.94
CA THR A 151 -7.32 7.34 7.72
C THR A 151 -6.64 8.15 6.63
N ILE A 152 -7.30 8.30 5.48
CA ILE A 152 -6.70 8.89 4.28
C ILE A 152 -7.60 10.02 3.80
N SER A 153 -7.02 11.21 3.62
CA SER A 153 -7.66 12.40 3.07
C SER A 153 -6.71 13.08 2.08
N GLU A 154 -7.17 14.15 1.45
CA GLU A 154 -6.33 14.97 0.58
C GLU A 154 -5.05 15.44 1.28
N LYS A 155 -3.96 15.55 0.53
CA LYS A 155 -2.70 16.13 1.01
C LYS A 155 -2.92 17.63 1.25
N ASN A 156 -2.60 18.09 2.45
CA ASN A 156 -2.62 19.53 2.79
C ASN A 156 -1.44 20.28 2.18
#